data_AF-A0AAU5D0E7-F1
#
_entry.id   AF-A0AAU5D0E7-F1
#
_cell.length_a   1.000
_cell.length_b   1.000
_cell.length_c   1.000
_cell.angle_alpha   90.00
_cell.angle_beta   90.00
_cell.angle_gamma   90.00
#
_symmetry.space_group_name_H-M   'P 1'
#
loop_
_entity.id
_entity.type
_entity.pdbx_description
1 polymer ?
#
loop_
_entity_poly.entity_id
_entity_poly.type
_entity_poly.pdbx_seq_one_letter_code
_entity_poly.pdbx_strand_id
1 'polypeptide(L)' 'MIVITGPQGTAEEQGELAEIAGLHGAALVGEHNIKWASVVALYRIPGWERCPLALADVAMADALDIPTHDLTG' A
#
# COMPACT_ATOMS: atom_id res chain seq x y z
N MET A 1 -11.54 5.09 -0.90
CA MET A 1 -10.32 5.03 -1.75
C MET A 1 -9.61 3.73 -1.44
N ILE A 2 -9.23 2.97 -2.45
CA ILE A 2 -8.40 1.78 -2.27
C ILE A 2 -6.94 2.24 -2.34
N VAL A 3 -6.12 1.74 -1.41
CA VAL A 3 -4.70 2.04 -1.36
C VAL A 3 -3.89 0.76 -1.41
N ILE A 4 -2.66 0.85 -1.93
CA ILE A 4 -1.75 -0.27 -2.05
C ILE A 4 -0.39 0.06 -1.43
N THR A 5 0.20 -0.91 -0.73
CA THR A 5 1.53 -0.81 -0.13
C THR A 5 2.38 -2.04 -0.46
N GLY A 6 3.69 -1.90 -0.34
CA GLY A 6 4.65 -2.90 -0.79
C GLY A 6 6.11 -2.53 -0.55
N PRO A 7 7.05 -3.33 -1.07
CA PRO A 7 8.45 -2.94 -1.21
C PRO A 7 8.56 -1.56 -1.90
N GLN A 8 9.38 -0.70 -1.32
CA GLN A 8 9.63 0.66 -1.82
C GLN A 8 10.99 1.21 -1.33
N GLY A 9 11.93 0.31 -1.02
CA GLY A 9 13.28 0.65 -0.56
C GLY A 9 14.22 1.04 -1.68
N THR A 10 13.89 0.70 -2.93
CA THR A 10 14.64 1.08 -4.14
C THR A 10 13.73 1.80 -5.16
N ALA A 11 14.33 2.49 -6.12
CA ALA A 11 13.59 3.12 -7.21
C ALA A 11 12.87 2.10 -8.11
N GLU A 12 13.44 0.90 -8.26
CA GLU A 12 12.82 -0.21 -8.99
C GLU A 12 11.57 -0.72 -8.27
N GLU A 13 11.68 -0.98 -6.97
CA GLU A 13 10.55 -1.40 -6.13
C GLU A 13 9.43 -0.34 -6.12
N GLN A 14 9.78 0.95 -6.08
CA GLN A 14 8.82 2.04 -6.19
C GLN A 14 8.12 2.08 -7.55
N GLY A 15 8.87 1.82 -8.63
CA GLY A 15 8.32 1.74 -9.99
C GLY A 15 7.34 0.58 -10.15
N GLU A 16 7.71 -0.60 -9.68
CA GLU A 16 6.84 -1.79 -9.68
C GLU A 16 5.57 -1.55 -8.86
N LEU A 17 5.70 -0.98 -7.66
CA LEU A 17 4.56 -0.67 -6.81
C LEU A 17 3.62 0.35 -7.48
N ALA A 18 4.16 1.36 -8.17
CA ALA A 18 3.37 2.32 -8.94
C ALA A 18 2.66 1.69 -10.14
N GLU A 19 3.31 0.77 -10.84
CA GLU A 19 2.71 0.02 -11.94
C GLU A 19 1.53 -0.83 -11.45
N ILE A 20 1.72 -1.58 -10.36
CA ILE A 20 0.65 -2.40 -9.76
C ILE A 20 -0.50 -1.50 -9.28
N ALA A 21 -0.20 -0.36 -8.65
CA ALA A 21 -1.22 0.60 -8.25
C ALA A 21 -2.07 1.08 -9.44
N GLY A 22 -1.40 1.43 -10.56
CA GLY A 22 -2.05 1.83 -11.80
C GLY A 22 -2.95 0.74 -12.38
N LEU A 23 -2.48 -0.52 -12.40
CA LEU A 23 -3.26 -1.68 -12.89
C LEU A 23 -4.53 -1.92 -12.08
N HIS A 24 -4.50 -1.70 -10.78
CA HIS A 24 -5.64 -1.91 -9.88
C HIS A 24 -6.50 -0.65 -9.66
N GLY A 25 -6.15 0.48 -10.27
CA GLY A 25 -6.82 1.76 -10.01
C GLY A 25 -6.71 2.20 -8.54
N ALA A 26 -5.66 1.77 -7.84
CA ALA A 26 -5.40 2.07 -6.43
C ALA A 26 -4.45 3.27 -6.30
N ALA A 27 -4.51 3.94 -5.15
CA ALA A 27 -3.55 4.99 -4.80
C ALA A 27 -2.35 4.43 -4.02
N LEU A 28 -1.17 5.02 -4.21
CA LEU A 28 0.02 4.69 -3.42
C LEU A 28 -0.02 5.37 -2.06
N VAL A 29 0.30 4.63 -1.00
CA VAL A 29 0.34 5.20 0.36
C VAL A 29 1.41 6.31 0.50
N GLY A 30 2.48 6.27 -0.30
CA GLY A 30 3.54 7.27 -0.32
C GLY A 30 3.22 8.58 -1.06
N GLU A 31 2.15 8.63 -1.87
CA GLU A 31 1.73 9.89 -2.50
C GLU A 31 1.13 10.81 -1.43
N HIS A 32 1.64 12.04 -1.35
CA HIS A 32 1.62 12.95 -0.20
C HIS A 32 0.24 13.42 0.32
N ASN A 33 -0.87 12.75 0.00
CA ASN A 33 -2.22 13.16 0.37
C ASN A 33 -3.17 11.99 0.69
N ILE A 34 -2.66 10.85 1.16
CA ILE A 34 -3.54 9.79 1.69
C ILE A 34 -4.25 10.31 2.93
N LYS A 35 -5.52 10.66 2.76
CA LYS A 35 -6.44 10.89 3.88
C LYS A 35 -6.92 9.53 4.34
N TRP A 36 -6.26 8.94 5.33
CA TRP A 36 -6.61 7.63 5.86
C TRP A 36 -8.10 7.49 6.22
N ALA A 37 -8.75 8.57 6.65
CA ALA A 37 -10.20 8.61 6.90
C ALA A 37 -11.09 8.32 5.67
N SER A 38 -10.58 8.44 4.44
CA SER A 38 -11.30 8.11 3.20
C SER A 38 -10.87 6.77 2.59
N VAL A 39 -9.93 6.07 3.22
CA VAL A 39 -9.45 4.76 2.79
C VAL A 39 -10.50 3.71 3.17
N VAL A 40 -10.82 2.83 2.22
CA VAL A 40 -11.83 1.77 2.41
C VAL A 40 -11.24 0.36 2.37
N ALA A 41 -10.02 0.22 1.85
CA ALA A 41 -9.25 -1.02 1.86
C ALA A 41 -7.76 -0.72 1.60
N LEU A 42 -6.89 -1.49 2.24
CA LEU A 42 -5.46 -1.56 1.99
C LEU A 42 -5.12 -2.88 1.30
N TYR A 43 -4.40 -2.83 0.18
CA TYR A 43 -3.84 -4.00 -0.47
C TYR A 43 -2.33 -4.07 -0.24
N ARG A 44 -1.82 -5.27 0.01
CA ARG A 44 -0.40 -5.55 0.27
C ARG A 44 0.15 -6.41 -0.85
N ILE A 45 1.25 -5.99 -1.47
CA ILE A 45 1.94 -6.82 -2.47
C ILE A 45 3.01 -7.71 -1.82
N PRO A 46 3.41 -8.82 -2.45
CA PRO A 46 4.36 -9.77 -1.86
C PRO A 46 5.67 -9.12 -1.42
N GLY A 47 6.10 -9.46 -0.20
CA GLY A 47 7.33 -8.95 0.40
C GLY A 47 7.20 -7.56 1.02
N TRP A 48 5.98 -7.03 1.21
CA TRP A 48 5.74 -5.79 1.96
C TRP A 48 6.34 -5.82 3.38
N GLU A 49 6.42 -7.00 3.99
CA GLU A 49 6.91 -7.22 5.36
C GLU A 49 8.37 -6.78 5.54
N ARG A 50 9.14 -6.73 4.46
CA ARG A 50 10.55 -6.31 4.49
C ARG A 50 10.73 -4.79 4.44
N CYS A 51 9.65 -4.04 4.20
CA CYS A 51 9.70 -2.59 4.05
C CYS A 51 9.14 -1.89 5.30
N PRO A 52 9.96 -1.11 6.05
CA PRO A 52 9.49 -0.39 7.24
C PRO A 52 8.32 0.57 6.97
N LEU A 53 8.27 1.18 5.79
CA LEU A 53 7.16 2.06 5.42
C LEU A 53 5.87 1.26 5.20
N ALA A 54 5.93 0.13 4.51
CA ALA A 54 4.75 -0.71 4.32
C ALA A 54 4.24 -1.31 5.64
N LEU A 55 5.15 -1.65 6.56
CA LEU A 55 4.78 -2.03 7.93
C LEU A 55 4.01 -0.91 8.65
N ALA A 56 4.45 0.35 8.51
CA ALA A 56 3.75 1.49 9.08
C ALA A 56 2.36 1.68 8.46
N ASP A 57 2.23 1.51 7.14
CA ASP A 57 0.95 1.59 6.44
C ASP A 57 -0.04 0.53 6.93
N VAL A 58 0.43 -0.71 7.12
CA VAL A 58 -0.39 -1.81 7.64
C VAL A 58 -0.79 -1.56 9.09
N ALA A 59 0.13 -1.07 9.93
CA ALA A 59 -0.20 -0.69 11.31
C ALA A 59 -1.23 0.44 11.38
N MET A 60 -1.18 1.41 10.46
CA MET A 60 -2.17 2.47 10.34
C MET A 60 -3.53 1.94 9.89
N ALA A 61 -3.56 1.02 8.93
CA ALA A 61 -4.81 0.37 8.50
C ALA A 61 -5.45 -0.43 9.64
N ASP A 62 -4.65 -1.20 10.38
CA ASP A 62 -5.10 -1.99 11.54
C ASP A 62 -5.68 -1.09 12.65
N ALA A 63 -4.98 -0.02 13.00
CA ALA A 63 -5.45 0.94 14.01
C ALA A 63 -6.76 1.67 13.64
N LEU A 64 -7.14 1.65 12.36
CA LEU A 64 -8.35 2.29 11.83
C LEU A 64 -9.43 1.28 11.41
N ASP A 65 -9.26 -0.01 11.72
CA ASP A 65 -10.14 -1.10 11.30
C ASP A 65 -10.36 -1.14 9.76
N ILE A 66 -9.35 -0.72 8.98
CA ILE A 66 -9.40 -0.72 7.52
C ILE A 66 -9.17 -2.16 7.02
N PRO A 67 -10.07 -2.71 6.18
CA PRO A 67 -9.88 -4.03 5.58
C PRO A 67 -8.55 -4.12 4.84
N THR A 68 -7.77 -5.17 5.16
CA THR A 68 -6.47 -5.43 4.54
C THR A 68 -6.51 -6.71 3.73
N HIS A 69 -5.97 -6.68 2.50
CA HIS A 69 -5.97 -7.80 1.56
C HIS A 69 -4.58 -8.04 0.98
N ASP A 70 -4.21 -9.30 0.80
CA ASP A 70 -3.00 -9.67 0.06
C ASP A 70 -3.31 -9.78 -1.43
N LEU A 71 -2.49 -9.12 -2.26
CA LEU A 71 -2.48 -9.34 -3.69
C LEU A 71 -1.58 -10.54 -3.99
N THR A 72 -2.20 -11.68 -4.26
CA THR A 72 -1.50 -12.83 -4.86
C THR A 72 -1.48 -12.64 -6.37
N GLY A 73 -0.29 -12.54 -6.95
CA GLY A 73 -0.09 -12.61 -8.40
C GLY A 73 -0.40 -14.00 -8.96
#